data_AF-A0A222SR04-F1
#
_entry.id   AF-A0A222SR04-F1
#
_cell.length_a   1.000
_cell.length_b   1.000
_cell.length_c   1.000
_cell.angle_alpha   90.00
_cell.angle_beta   90.00
_cell.angle_gamma   90.00
#
_symmetry.space_group_name_H-M   'P 1'
#
loop_
_entity.id
_entity.type
_entity.pdbx_description
1 polymer ?
#
loop_
_entity_poly.entity_id
_entity_poly.type
_entity_poly.pdbx_seq_one_letter_code
_entity_poly.pdbx_strand_id
1 'polypeptide(L)'
;MSGGSEKKTYQAQSITVTFEARRCLHAAECVQGLPEVFDIAKRPWIQPDNATAERLAEVVRRCPSGALQYELVDGGTGTPTGPARSPAVPPGS
;
A
#
# COMPACT_ATOMS: atom_id res chain seq x y z
N MET A 1 -26.77 10.71 -12.22
CA MET A 1 -25.56 11.41 -11.74
C MET A 1 -24.46 10.39 -11.63
N SER A 2 -23.47 10.43 -12.52
CA SER A 2 -22.35 9.48 -12.55
C SER A 2 -21.53 9.64 -11.26
N GLY A 3 -21.87 8.86 -10.24
CA GLY A 3 -21.14 8.81 -8.99
C GLY A 3 -19.81 8.11 -9.21
N GLY A 4 -18.85 8.79 -9.84
CA GLY A 4 -17.49 8.28 -9.96
C GLY A 4 -16.90 8.03 -8.58
N SER A 5 -16.39 6.82 -8.34
CA SER A 5 -15.51 6.55 -7.22
C SER A 5 -14.27 7.45 -7.35
N GLU A 6 -14.23 8.55 -6.62
CA GLU A 6 -13.06 9.44 -6.57
C GLU A 6 -11.91 8.71 -5.87
N LYS A 7 -11.02 8.17 -6.69
CA LYS A 7 -9.71 7.65 -6.29
C LYS A 7 -8.71 8.80 -6.29
N LYS A 8 -7.92 8.91 -5.22
CA LYS A 8 -6.81 9.86 -5.09
C LYS A 8 -5.50 9.10 -5.12
N THR A 9 -4.55 9.59 -5.89
CA THR A 9 -3.23 8.97 -6.07
C THR A 9 -2.16 9.83 -5.43
N TYR A 10 -1.23 9.18 -4.74
CA TYR A 10 -0.11 9.78 -4.02
C TYR A 10 1.16 9.06 -4.47
N GLN A 11 2.07 9.76 -5.13
CA GLN A 11 3.27 9.18 -5.72
C GLN A 11 4.49 9.55 -4.90
N ALA A 12 5.32 8.56 -4.61
CA ALA A 12 6.69 8.71 -4.13
C ALA A 12 7.65 8.05 -5.14
N GLN A 13 8.96 8.17 -4.87
CA GLN A 13 10.00 7.66 -5.76
C GLN A 13 9.94 6.14 -6.00
N SER A 14 9.55 5.36 -4.99
CA SER A 14 9.57 3.88 -5.02
C SER A 14 8.18 3.24 -4.90
N ILE A 15 7.14 4.02 -4.65
CA ILE A 15 5.78 3.52 -4.42
C ILE A 15 4.73 4.58 -4.77
N THR A 16 3.66 4.13 -5.40
CA THR A 16 2.44 4.90 -5.62
C THR A 16 1.32 4.33 -4.76
N VAL A 17 0.67 5.16 -3.95
CA VAL A 17 -0.49 4.78 -3.13
C VAL A 17 -1.76 5.38 -3.71
N THR A 18 -2.79 4.56 -3.86
CA THR A 18 -4.13 4.99 -4.27
C THR A 18 -5.11 4.82 -3.11
N PHE A 19 -5.94 5.84 -2.88
CA PHE A 19 -6.98 5.85 -1.87
C PHE A 19 -8.36 6.07 -2.49
N GLU A 20 -9.31 5.17 -2.23
CA GLU A 20 -10.71 5.28 -2.62
C GLU A 20 -11.59 5.54 -1.39
N ALA A 21 -11.98 6.80 -1.19
CA ALA A 21 -12.70 7.23 0.03
C ALA A 21 -14.01 6.45 0.27
N ARG A 22 -14.73 6.09 -0.80
CA ARG A 22 -16.00 5.36 -0.72
C ARG A 22 -15.87 3.92 -0.21
N ARG A 23 -14.68 3.33 -0.30
CA ARG A 23 -14.40 1.99 0.23
C ARG A 23 -13.86 2.03 1.66
N CYS A 24 -13.48 3.20 2.18
CA CYS A 24 -12.83 3.28 3.49
C CYS A 24 -13.84 3.04 4.62
N LEU A 25 -13.60 2.01 5.43
CA LEU A 25 -14.41 1.70 6.62
C LEU A 25 -13.88 2.37 7.91
N HIS A 26 -12.89 3.25 7.79
CA HIS A 26 -12.24 3.94 8.94
C HIS A 26 -11.73 2.99 10.04
N ALA A 27 -11.19 1.84 9.66
CA ALA A 27 -10.62 0.85 10.60
C ALA A 27 -9.33 1.31 11.30
N ALA A 28 -8.81 2.51 10.99
CA ALA A 28 -7.61 3.12 11.56
C ALA A 28 -6.27 2.37 11.38
N GLU A 29 -6.25 1.19 10.73
CA GLU A 29 -5.03 0.41 10.44
C GLU A 29 -3.91 1.25 9.81
N CYS A 30 -4.25 2.15 8.88
CA CYS A 30 -3.25 2.99 8.21
C CYS A 30 -2.66 4.06 9.12
N VAL A 31 -3.50 4.82 9.83
CA VAL A 31 -3.05 5.91 10.72
C VAL A 31 -2.35 5.39 11.97
N GLN A 32 -2.71 4.20 12.46
CA GLN A 32 -2.04 3.55 13.59
C GLN A 32 -0.75 2.83 13.15
N GLY A 33 -0.75 2.24 11.96
CA GLY A 33 0.40 1.48 11.46
C GLY A 33 1.54 2.35 10.95
N LEU A 34 1.25 3.53 10.38
CA LEU A 34 2.27 4.42 9.82
C LEU A 34 1.84 5.91 9.91
N PRO A 35 1.75 6.48 11.12
CA PRO A 35 1.29 7.86 11.33
C PRO A 35 2.19 8.90 10.66
N GLU A 36 3.45 8.58 10.37
CA GLU A 36 4.35 9.45 9.61
C GLU A 36 3.91 9.61 8.14
N VAL A 37 3.23 8.61 7.57
CA VAL A 37 2.69 8.64 6.20
C VAL A 37 1.22 9.06 6.19
N PHE A 38 0.40 8.51 7.08
CA PHE A 38 -1.05 8.71 7.14
C PHE A 38 -1.43 9.67 8.28
N ASP A 39 -1.60 10.95 7.95
CA ASP A 39 -1.88 12.02 8.91
C ASP A 39 -3.11 12.83 8.47
N ILE A 40 -4.24 12.59 9.15
CA ILE A 40 -5.52 13.25 8.87
C ILE A 40 -5.52 14.75 9.16
N ALA A 41 -4.53 15.26 9.92
CA ALA A 41 -4.37 16.68 10.19
C ALA A 41 -3.63 17.42 9.06
N LYS A 42 -2.93 16.70 8.18
CA LYS A 42 -2.15 17.27 7.07
C LYS A 42 -2.91 17.22 5.74
N ARG A 43 -2.51 18.11 4.82
CA ARG A 43 -2.94 18.08 3.41
C ARG A 43 -1.73 18.23 2.49
N PRO A 44 -1.38 17.21 1.68
CA PRO A 44 -2.03 15.90 1.58
C PRO A 44 -1.92 15.07 2.87
N TRP A 45 -2.94 14.27 3.16
CA TRP A 45 -2.99 13.42 4.37
C TRP A 45 -2.23 12.10 4.22
N ILE A 46 -1.87 11.73 2.97
CA ILE A 46 -1.00 10.60 2.66
C ILE A 46 0.29 11.19 2.08
N GLN A 47 1.41 10.91 2.75
CA GLN A 47 2.75 11.37 2.37
C GLN A 47 3.67 10.16 2.19
N PRO A 48 3.63 9.49 1.02
CA PRO A 48 4.30 8.22 0.81
C PRO A 48 5.83 8.29 0.94
N ASP A 49 6.43 9.48 0.79
CA ASP A 49 7.87 9.71 0.94
C ASP A 49 8.38 9.64 2.39
N ASN A 50 7.50 9.62 3.40
CA ASN A 50 7.90 9.62 4.81
C ASN A 50 8.30 8.23 5.35
N ALA A 51 8.19 7.17 4.53
CA ALA A 51 8.58 5.82 4.90
C ALA A 51 9.13 5.05 3.69
N THR A 52 9.71 3.87 3.94
CA THR A 52 10.14 2.98 2.86
C THR A 52 8.93 2.33 2.17
N ALA A 53 9.09 1.97 0.90
CA ALA A 53 8.05 1.32 0.12
C ALA A 53 7.57 0.01 0.76
N GLU A 54 8.47 -0.76 1.38
CA GLU A 54 8.15 -2.03 2.03
C GLU A 54 7.24 -1.83 3.25
N ARG A 55 7.57 -0.88 4.13
CA ARG A 55 6.76 -0.56 5.31
C ARG A 55 5.40 -0.02 4.90
N LEU A 56 5.38 0.88 3.92
CA LEU A 56 4.14 1.43 3.41
C LEU A 56 3.25 0.35 2.78
N ALA A 57 3.82 -0.53 1.95
CA ALA A 57 3.12 -1.66 1.35
C ALA A 57 2.58 -2.63 2.42
N GLU A 58 3.32 -2.91 3.48
CA GLU A 58 2.84 -3.73 4.60
C GLU A 58 1.59 -3.14 5.25
N VAL A 59 1.61 -1.85 5.58
CA VAL A 59 0.47 -1.17 6.23
C VAL A 59 -0.72 -1.04 5.28
N VAL A 60 -0.49 -0.76 3.99
CA VAL A 60 -1.55 -0.73 2.98
C VAL A 60 -2.25 -2.09 2.85
N ARG A 61 -1.51 -3.21 2.90
CA ARG A 61 -2.09 -4.58 2.85
C ARG A 61 -3.00 -4.91 4.03
N ARG A 62 -2.88 -4.22 5.15
CA ARG A 62 -3.74 -4.41 6.33
C ARG A 62 -5.11 -3.76 6.17
N CYS A 63 -5.32 -2.94 5.14
CA CYS A 63 -6.61 -2.29 4.89
C CYS A 63 -7.70 -3.34 4.58
N PRO A 64 -8.68 -3.59 5.48
CA PRO A 64 -9.62 -4.71 5.32
C PRO A 64 -10.62 -4.47 4.18
N SER A 65 -10.84 -3.23 3.79
CA SER A 65 -11.79 -2.87 2.74
C SER A 65 -11.16 -2.68 1.36
N GLY A 66 -9.83 -2.75 1.26
CA GLY A 66 -9.10 -2.46 0.02
C GLY A 66 -9.23 -1.01 -0.45
N ALA A 67 -9.58 -0.09 0.46
CA ALA A 67 -9.64 1.35 0.16
C ALA A 67 -8.26 1.94 -0.15
N LEU A 68 -7.21 1.36 0.43
CA LEU A 68 -5.82 1.66 0.12
C LEU A 68 -5.26 0.56 -0.78
N GLN A 69 -4.60 0.98 -1.85
CA GLN A 69 -3.88 0.12 -2.78
C GLN A 69 -2.51 0.74 -3.05
N TYR A 70 -1.55 -0.06 -3.49
CA TYR A 70 -0.23 0.43 -3.86
C TYR A 70 0.29 -0.24 -5.13
N GLU A 71 1.17 0.46 -5.80
CA GLU A 71 2.00 -0.04 -6.90
C GLU A 71 3.45 0.32 -6.59
N LEU A 72 4.35 -0.66 -6.66
CA LEU A 72 5.78 -0.41 -6.51
C LEU A 72 6.31 0.13 -7.84
N VAL A 73 7.12 1.18 -7.75
CA VAL A 73 7.79 1.74 -8.92
C VAL A 73 9.11 0.99 -9.10
N ASP A 74 9.21 0.18 -10.14
CA ASP A 74 10.46 -0.49 -10.54
C ASP A 74 11.48 0.57 -10.98
N GLY A 75 12.23 1.08 -10.00
CA GLY A 75 13.18 2.18 -10.17
C GLY A 75 13.98 2.53 -8.90
N GLY A 76 13.53 2.08 -7.72
CA GLY A 76 14.34 2.07 -6.50
C GLY A 76 14.73 0.64 -6.18
N THR A 77 16.03 0.33 -6.19
CA THR A 77 16.61 -1.00 -5.97
C THR A 77 16.30 -1.53 -4.56
N GLY A 78 15.10 -2.00 -4.33
CA GLY A 78 14.78 -2.96 -3.27
C GLY A 78 15.02 -4.34 -3.85
N THR A 79 16.08 -5.02 -3.42
CA THR A 79 16.34 -6.42 -3.77
C THR A 79 15.05 -7.24 -3.68
N PRO A 80 14.70 -8.06 -4.69
CA PRO A 80 13.59 -8.99 -4.57
C PRO A 80 13.95 -10.03 -3.52
N THR A 81 13.57 -9.81 -2.25
CA THR A 81 13.49 -10.90 -1.27
C THR A 81 12.18 -11.62 -1.51
N GLY A 82 12.19 -12.39 -2.59
CA GLY A 82 11.44 -13.62 -2.64
C GLY A 82 12.41 -14.69 -3.07
N PRO A 83 12.67 -15.74 -2.28
CA PRO A 83 12.70 -17.04 -2.88
C PRO A 83 11.24 -17.43 -3.12
N ALA A 84 10.73 -17.10 -4.31
CA ALA A 84 9.64 -17.89 -4.88
C ALA A 84 10.22 -19.26 -5.25
N ARG A 85 10.36 -20.17 -4.27
CA ARG A 85 10.59 -21.61 -4.47
C ARG A 85 10.06 -22.40 -3.28
N SER A 86 8.77 -22.73 -3.30
CA SER A 86 8.33 -23.98 -2.69
C SER A 86 9.11 -25.12 -3.38
N PRO A 87 9.80 -26.01 -2.66
CA PRO A 87 10.48 -27.13 -3.30
C PRO A 87 9.44 -28.04 -3.94
N ALA A 88 9.68 -28.36 -5.21
CA ALA A 88 9.00 -29.41 -5.93
C ALA A 88 9.04 -30.70 -5.10
N VAL A 89 7.88 -31.29 -4.83
CA VAL A 89 7.79 -32.71 -4.45
C VAL A 89 7.39 -33.49 -5.70
N PRO A 90 8.32 -34.25 -6.27
CA PRO A 90 7.98 -35.60 -6.74
C PRO A 90 9.10 -36.60 -6.41
N PRO A 91 8.95 -37.93 -6.63
CA PRO A 91 7.74 -38.70 -6.96
C PRO A 91 7.51 -39.93 -6.03
N GLY A 92 6.30 -40.49 -6.10
CA GLY A 92 5.98 -41.93 -6.15
C GLY A 92 6.57 -42.92 -5.12
N SER A 93 5.67 -43.60 -4.41
CA SER A 93 5.62 -45.07 -4.28
C SER A 93 4.17 -45.50 -4.15
#